data_AF-A0A395HXN7-F1
#
_entry.id   AF-A0A395HXN7-F1
#
_cell.length_a   1.000
_cell.length_b   1.000
_cell.length_c   1.000
_cell.angle_alpha   90.00
_cell.angle_beta   90.00
_cell.angle_gamma   90.00
#
_symmetry.space_group_name_H-M   'P 1'
#
loop_
_entity.id
_entity.type
_entity.pdbx_description
1 polymer ?
#
loop_
_entity_poly.entity_id
_entity_poly.type
_entity_poly.pdbx_seq_one_letter_code
_entity_poly.pdbx_strand_id
1 'polypeptide(L)'
;MSSVASHALEPQIPPPNASDIAETPLPVHAIIRSIQCARCSRPLRTPLRLPCGNSICRSCLPPIHQRTGITYPANEERKQGFLCYWGKEDKCTGEHCLGDCGADVLLNRLVDVFEETLADRGASSETESGQQAGAPTMLWKTSRDALHGATTKCEIIGFDLLKGVYGLVQEGRFDYDASNVHYSVGNRAETATQRSFMKLKDAIRSELDCQVCYSLILDPLTTPCGHTFCRDCVTMVMDHSDLCPVCRRKLNMSATPRREPSNLRISSILKTFFPEQLAMRKEGTNDDAAAADDEQTLPLFVNSLSFPTMPTFLHVFEPRYRIMMRRVMQTRGKKFGMVMYNRGNRAQPGLGRSEFMQYGTVLMVDRYELLPDGRSLIIATGVSRFKVISAELVDGYHVGRVQRVEDVPVTEEERLESLATSATLELPSTPGESPAERPLETMPTQQLFELVLDFIAEQRQKGVAWLHPRVLLAYGDAPTDPAVFPWWLASVYPLWEDEKYSLLSTTSVRARLEIVARWVKKAGSREWLARSRPSFSSAL
;
A
#
# COMPACT_ATOMS: atom_id res chain seq x y z
N MET A 1 -74.16 8.08 29.13
CA MET A 1 -73.29 7.41 30.11
C MET A 1 -71.85 7.82 29.83
N SER A 2 -71.15 8.23 30.90
CA SER A 2 -69.73 8.61 31.06
C SER A 2 -68.75 7.94 30.06
N SER A 3 -67.64 8.54 29.60
CA SER A 3 -66.49 8.95 30.42
C SER A 3 -65.42 9.65 29.57
N VAL A 4 -64.68 10.55 30.24
CA VAL A 4 -63.50 11.34 29.83
C VAL A 4 -62.27 10.44 29.61
N ALA A 5 -61.39 10.83 28.67
CA ALA A 5 -59.97 10.47 28.68
C ALA A 5 -59.12 11.69 28.26
N SER A 6 -58.32 12.16 29.21
CA SER A 6 -57.35 13.24 29.15
C SER A 6 -56.04 12.79 28.50
N HIS A 7 -55.59 13.49 27.45
CA HIS A 7 -54.20 13.40 26.98
C HIS A 7 -53.43 14.65 27.43
N ALA A 8 -52.36 14.42 28.20
CA ALA A 8 -51.43 15.44 28.66
C ALA A 8 -50.62 16.01 27.47
N LEU A 9 -50.53 17.35 27.41
CA LEU A 9 -49.65 18.05 26.47
C LEU A 9 -48.19 17.93 26.91
N GLU A 10 -47.32 17.43 26.03
CA GLU A 10 -45.88 17.67 26.11
C GLU A 10 -45.57 19.17 25.89
N PRO A 11 -44.67 19.78 26.68
CA PRO A 11 -44.29 21.17 26.47
C PRO A 11 -43.42 21.30 25.22
N GLN A 12 -44.01 21.84 24.15
CA GLN A 12 -43.28 22.24 22.94
C GLN A 12 -42.39 23.44 23.26
N ILE A 13 -41.07 23.24 23.20
CA ILE A 13 -40.08 24.32 23.28
C ILE A 13 -40.09 25.05 21.92
N PRO A 14 -40.34 26.37 21.86
CA PRO A 14 -40.34 27.11 20.61
C PRO A 14 -38.91 27.15 20.00
N PRO A 15 -38.77 27.09 18.65
CA PRO A 15 -37.48 27.21 18.01
C PRO A 15 -36.88 28.61 18.24
N PRO A 16 -35.56 28.72 18.50
CA PRO A 16 -34.92 30.02 18.71
C PRO A 16 -34.94 30.88 17.44
N ASN A 17 -35.08 32.20 17.62
CA ASN A 17 -35.05 33.20 16.56
C ASN A 17 -33.72 33.18 15.79
N ALA A 18 -33.79 33.35 14.47
CA ALA A 18 -32.68 33.24 13.52
C ALA A 18 -31.57 34.32 13.63
N SER A 19 -31.56 35.14 14.66
CA SER A 19 -30.65 36.30 14.80
C SER A 19 -29.50 36.12 15.81
N ASP A 20 -29.43 35.01 16.54
CA ASP A 20 -28.34 34.73 17.50
C ASP A 20 -27.43 33.57 17.02
N ILE A 21 -26.97 33.63 15.77
CA ILE A 21 -26.02 32.65 15.21
C ILE A 21 -24.60 33.17 15.45
N ALA A 22 -24.05 32.92 16.63
CA ALA A 22 -22.62 33.05 16.86
C ALA A 22 -21.91 31.88 16.16
N GLU A 23 -21.22 32.14 15.05
CA GLU A 23 -20.34 31.17 14.40
C GLU A 23 -19.17 30.86 15.35
N THR A 24 -19.26 29.75 16.09
CA THR A 24 -18.13 29.23 16.86
C THR A 24 -16.96 28.92 15.91
N PRO A 25 -15.73 29.44 16.14
CA PRO A 25 -14.61 29.33 15.21
C PRO A 25 -14.03 27.90 15.05
N LEU A 26 -14.47 26.93 15.85
CA LEU A 26 -14.06 25.53 15.78
C LEU A 26 -15.27 24.63 15.47
N PRO A 27 -15.26 23.84 14.38
CA PRO A 27 -16.31 22.88 14.09
C PRO A 27 -16.20 21.67 15.04
N VAL A 28 -16.72 21.81 16.26
CA VAL A 28 -16.65 20.81 17.35
C VAL A 28 -17.10 19.41 16.90
N HIS A 29 -18.24 19.32 16.21
CA HIS A 29 -18.72 18.08 15.63
C HIS A 29 -17.73 17.42 14.66
N ALA A 30 -16.95 18.18 13.90
CA ALA A 30 -15.96 17.62 12.98
C ALA A 30 -14.78 16.98 13.74
N ILE A 31 -14.40 17.55 14.88
CA ILE A 31 -13.39 16.98 15.78
C ILE A 31 -13.88 15.64 16.32
N ILE A 32 -15.09 15.59 16.89
CA ILE A 32 -15.64 14.34 17.44
C ILE A 32 -15.89 13.30 16.33
N ARG A 33 -16.36 13.73 15.16
CA ARG A 33 -16.57 12.84 13.99
C ARG A 33 -15.29 12.14 13.54
N SER A 34 -14.11 12.69 13.83
CA SER A 34 -12.83 12.08 13.46
C SER A 34 -12.60 10.70 14.11
N ILE A 35 -13.23 10.44 15.26
CA ILE A 35 -13.18 9.16 15.98
C ILE A 35 -14.51 8.39 15.95
N GLN A 36 -15.50 8.89 15.19
CA GLN A 36 -16.83 8.30 15.10
C GLN A 36 -16.89 7.28 13.96
N CYS A 37 -17.50 6.12 14.22
CA CYS A 37 -17.73 5.11 13.20
C CYS A 37 -18.83 5.54 12.24
N ALA A 38 -18.57 5.47 10.94
CA ALA A 38 -19.55 5.82 9.90
C ALA A 38 -20.76 4.87 9.78
N ARG A 39 -20.79 3.78 10.57
CA ARG A 39 -21.84 2.76 10.50
C ARG A 39 -22.70 2.71 11.74
N CYS A 40 -22.10 2.61 12.92
CA CYS A 40 -22.86 2.61 14.17
C CYS A 40 -23.05 4.02 14.76
N SER A 41 -22.45 5.06 14.16
CA SER A 41 -22.48 6.46 14.64
C SER A 41 -21.98 6.65 16.08
N ARG A 42 -21.29 5.66 16.66
CA ARG A 42 -20.68 5.69 18.00
C ARG A 42 -19.16 5.88 17.88
N PRO A 43 -18.45 6.18 18.99
CA PRO A 43 -16.98 6.15 18.97
C PRO A 43 -16.49 4.79 18.46
N LEU A 44 -15.43 4.82 17.67
CA LEU A 44 -14.85 3.60 17.08
C LEU A 44 -14.45 2.62 18.19
N ARG A 45 -14.97 1.39 18.12
CA ARG A 45 -14.57 0.28 19.00
C ARG A 45 -13.81 -0.75 18.19
N THR A 46 -12.59 -1.08 18.61
CA THR A 46 -11.69 -1.98 17.86
C THR A 46 -11.63 -1.55 16.38
N PRO A 47 -11.15 -0.34 16.07
CA PRO A 47 -11.15 0.19 14.72
C PRO A 47 -10.33 -0.73 13.81
N LEU A 48 -10.89 -0.98 12.64
CA LEU A 48 -10.29 -1.75 11.58
C LEU A 48 -10.07 -0.83 10.37
N ARG A 49 -8.83 -0.70 9.94
CA ARG A 49 -8.44 -0.01 8.72
C ARG A 49 -8.78 -0.91 7.53
N LEU A 50 -9.55 -0.38 6.60
CA LEU A 50 -9.93 -1.04 5.35
C LEU A 50 -8.91 -0.76 4.24
N PRO A 51 -8.80 -1.64 3.23
CA PRO A 51 -7.88 -1.43 2.11
C PRO A 51 -8.05 -0.11 1.35
N CYS A 52 -9.21 0.55 1.41
CA CYS A 52 -9.44 1.88 0.82
C CYS A 52 -8.97 3.07 1.69
N GLY A 53 -8.40 2.83 2.87
CA GLY A 53 -7.91 3.87 3.79
C GLY A 53 -8.96 4.40 4.78
N ASN A 54 -10.23 3.98 4.65
CA ASN A 54 -11.27 4.25 5.66
C ASN A 54 -11.13 3.31 6.87
N SER A 55 -11.67 3.72 8.02
CA SER A 55 -11.75 2.88 9.22
C SER A 55 -13.17 2.81 9.79
N ILE A 56 -13.55 1.63 10.27
CA ILE A 56 -14.84 1.31 10.92
C ILE A 56 -14.61 0.41 12.13
N CYS A 57 -15.62 0.23 12.99
CA CYS A 57 -15.57 -0.80 14.03
C CYS A 57 -15.49 -2.19 13.40
N ARG A 58 -14.77 -3.13 14.02
CA ARG A 58 -14.75 -4.55 13.60
C ARG A 58 -16.15 -5.15 13.47
N SER A 59 -17.05 -4.84 14.40
CA SER A 59 -18.45 -5.30 14.41
C SER A 59 -19.33 -4.65 13.34
N CYS A 60 -18.82 -3.63 12.64
CA CYS A 60 -19.52 -2.91 11.58
C CYS A 60 -19.06 -3.31 10.18
N LEU A 61 -18.24 -4.36 10.06
CA LEU A 61 -17.86 -4.91 8.77
C LEU A 61 -19.12 -5.36 7.99
N PRO A 62 -19.13 -5.17 6.66
CA PRO A 62 -20.16 -5.76 5.81
C PRO A 62 -20.18 -7.29 5.90
N PRO A 63 -21.24 -7.95 5.42
CA PRO A 63 -21.29 -9.41 5.30
C PRO A 63 -20.08 -9.93 4.52
N ILE A 64 -19.41 -10.94 5.09
CA ILE A 64 -18.23 -11.58 4.51
C ILE A 64 -18.69 -12.71 3.59
N HIS A 65 -18.10 -12.80 2.41
CA HIS A 65 -18.32 -13.87 1.44
C HIS A 65 -17.01 -14.55 1.04
N GLN A 66 -17.12 -15.74 0.46
CA GLN A 66 -15.97 -16.47 -0.07
C GLN A 66 -15.62 -15.95 -1.46
N ARG A 67 -14.34 -15.64 -1.67
CA ARG A 67 -13.79 -15.21 -2.96
C ARG A 67 -13.41 -16.44 -3.78
N THR A 68 -13.66 -16.40 -5.09
CA THR A 68 -13.34 -17.48 -6.04
C THR A 68 -12.43 -16.96 -7.16
N GLY A 69 -11.72 -17.86 -7.85
CA GLY A 69 -10.86 -17.48 -8.98
C GLY A 69 -9.55 -16.80 -8.58
N ILE A 70 -9.09 -16.99 -7.34
CA ILE A 70 -7.84 -16.43 -6.81
C ILE A 70 -7.05 -17.58 -6.20
N THR A 71 -5.86 -17.87 -6.76
CA THR A 71 -4.94 -18.87 -6.22
C THR A 71 -3.59 -18.27 -5.81
N TYR A 72 -3.34 -17.02 -6.18
CA TYR A 72 -2.16 -16.26 -5.75
C TYR A 72 -2.55 -14.90 -5.13
N PRO A 73 -1.93 -14.51 -4.00
CA PRO A 73 -1.05 -15.30 -3.14
C PRO A 73 -1.79 -16.46 -2.49
N ALA A 74 -1.13 -17.61 -2.33
CA ALA A 74 -1.71 -18.80 -1.71
C ALA A 74 -1.83 -18.65 -0.17
N ASN A 75 -2.72 -17.78 0.29
CA ASN A 75 -2.99 -17.53 1.70
C ASN A 75 -4.50 -17.69 2.01
N GLU A 76 -4.83 -18.52 3.00
CA GLU A 76 -6.20 -18.77 3.47
C GLU A 76 -6.92 -17.48 3.92
N GLU A 77 -6.19 -16.53 4.52
CA GLU A 77 -6.75 -15.24 4.97
C GLU A 77 -7.28 -14.39 3.81
N ARG A 78 -6.88 -14.72 2.58
CA ARG A 78 -7.30 -14.01 1.35
C ARG A 78 -8.52 -14.61 0.67
N LYS A 79 -9.00 -15.78 1.12
CA LYS A 79 -10.20 -16.44 0.59
C LYS A 79 -11.51 -15.77 0.99
N GLN A 80 -11.47 -14.87 1.97
CA GLN A 80 -12.64 -14.14 2.46
C GLN A 80 -12.58 -12.67 2.01
N GLY A 81 -13.72 -12.16 1.57
CA GLY A 81 -13.86 -10.77 1.15
C GLY A 81 -15.21 -10.19 1.54
N PHE A 82 -15.39 -8.91 1.24
CA PHE A 82 -16.66 -8.20 1.46
C PHE A 82 -16.79 -7.03 0.49
N LEU A 83 -18.03 -6.61 0.24
CA LEU A 83 -18.32 -5.39 -0.53
C LEU A 83 -18.22 -4.17 0.37
N CYS A 84 -17.25 -3.30 0.07
CA CYS A 84 -17.00 -2.07 0.79
C CYS A 84 -18.15 -1.09 0.60
N TYR A 85 -18.61 -0.47 1.69
CA TYR A 85 -19.70 0.50 1.61
C TYR A 85 -19.36 1.77 0.82
N TRP A 86 -18.07 2.06 0.61
CA TRP A 86 -17.59 3.17 -0.21
C TRP A 86 -17.28 2.75 -1.66
N GLY A 87 -17.64 1.52 -2.02
CA GLY A 87 -17.37 0.92 -3.33
C GLY A 87 -17.99 1.61 -4.55
N LYS A 88 -18.76 2.69 -4.35
CA LYS A 88 -19.36 3.51 -5.40
C LYS A 88 -18.62 4.84 -5.63
N GLU A 89 -17.60 5.14 -4.84
CA GLU A 89 -16.75 6.33 -4.99
C GLU A 89 -15.51 5.98 -5.81
N ASP A 90 -14.97 6.94 -6.58
CA ASP A 90 -13.83 6.78 -7.52
C ASP A 90 -12.55 6.18 -6.89
N LYS A 91 -12.45 6.10 -5.57
CA LYS A 91 -11.23 5.70 -4.84
C LYS A 91 -11.30 4.29 -4.23
N CYS A 92 -12.39 3.55 -4.43
CA CYS A 92 -12.56 2.23 -3.83
C CYS A 92 -13.02 1.20 -4.87
N THR A 93 -12.31 0.07 -4.99
CA THR A 93 -12.56 -1.02 -5.96
C THR A 93 -13.88 -1.78 -5.78
N GLY A 94 -14.74 -1.39 -4.85
CA GLY A 94 -15.97 -2.13 -4.54
C GLY A 94 -15.76 -3.30 -3.59
N GLU A 95 -14.86 -4.22 -3.90
CA GLU A 95 -14.59 -5.43 -3.10
C GLU A 95 -13.24 -5.34 -2.38
N HIS A 96 -13.19 -5.85 -1.14
CA HIS A 96 -11.98 -5.92 -0.32
C HIS A 96 -11.74 -7.32 0.21
N CYS A 97 -10.45 -7.67 0.33
CA CYS A 97 -9.97 -8.85 1.03
C CYS A 97 -10.01 -8.61 2.55
N LEU A 98 -10.51 -9.58 3.32
CA LEU A 98 -10.54 -9.49 4.77
C LEU A 98 -9.13 -9.52 5.38
N GLY A 99 -8.22 -10.32 4.82
CA GLY A 99 -6.82 -10.40 5.25
C GLY A 99 -6.02 -9.10 5.06
N ASP A 100 -6.48 -8.19 4.20
CA ASP A 100 -5.86 -6.86 4.02
C ASP A 100 -6.36 -5.83 5.04
N CYS A 101 -7.35 -6.18 5.85
CA CYS A 101 -7.84 -5.32 6.92
C CYS A 101 -6.93 -5.42 8.14
N GLY A 102 -6.39 -4.29 8.59
CA GLY A 102 -5.53 -4.22 9.78
C GLY A 102 -6.25 -3.59 10.96
N ALA A 103 -6.01 -4.08 12.18
CA ALA A 103 -6.41 -3.33 13.38
C ALA A 103 -5.71 -1.96 13.36
N ASP A 104 -6.42 -0.87 13.66
CA ASP A 104 -5.82 0.47 13.66
C ASP A 104 -5.37 0.82 15.08
N VAL A 105 -4.12 0.47 15.41
CA VAL A 105 -3.59 0.60 16.78
C VAL A 105 -3.54 2.07 17.21
N LEU A 106 -3.10 2.95 16.31
CA LEU A 106 -3.02 4.39 16.58
C LEU A 106 -4.42 4.98 16.75
N LEU A 107 -5.36 4.68 15.85
CA LEU A 107 -6.72 5.21 15.98
C LEU A 107 -7.43 4.68 17.24
N ASN A 108 -7.17 3.43 17.63
CA ASN A 108 -7.69 2.90 18.90
C ASN A 108 -7.16 3.72 20.07
N ARG A 109 -5.84 3.96 20.12
CA ARG A 109 -5.23 4.77 21.18
C ARG A 109 -5.78 6.20 21.21
N LEU A 110 -6.03 6.81 20.05
CA LEU A 110 -6.64 8.13 19.97
C LEU A 110 -8.09 8.14 20.49
N VAL A 111 -8.89 7.10 20.23
CA VAL A 111 -10.23 6.97 20.82
C VAL A 111 -10.14 6.94 22.34
N ASP A 112 -9.18 6.18 22.90
CA ASP A 112 -8.97 6.10 24.35
C ASP A 112 -8.61 7.48 24.93
N VAL A 113 -7.72 8.25 24.28
CA VAL A 113 -7.35 9.61 24.70
C VAL A 113 -8.54 10.58 24.67
N PHE A 114 -9.43 10.45 23.67
CA PHE A 114 -10.66 11.24 23.62
C PHE A 114 -11.60 10.89 24.77
N GLU A 115 -11.77 9.59 25.09
CA GLU A 115 -12.57 9.14 26.24
C GLU A 115 -11.98 9.68 27.54
N GLU A 116 -10.67 9.48 27.79
CA GLU A 116 -9.97 9.98 28.98
C GLU A 116 -10.11 11.51 29.16
N THR A 117 -10.18 12.26 28.06
CA THR A 117 -10.25 13.73 28.09
C THR A 117 -11.68 14.26 28.19
N LEU A 118 -12.65 13.61 27.55
CA LEU A 118 -13.99 14.16 27.30
C LEU A 118 -15.12 13.41 28.04
N ALA A 119 -14.92 12.17 28.49
CA ALA A 119 -15.95 11.37 29.14
C ALA A 119 -16.34 11.88 30.54
N ASP A 120 -15.47 12.71 31.13
CA ASP A 120 -15.70 13.33 32.43
C ASP A 120 -16.86 14.32 32.33
N ARG A 121 -18.08 13.79 32.48
CA ARG A 121 -19.28 14.57 32.80
C ARG A 121 -18.99 15.16 34.15
N GLY A 122 -18.56 16.44 34.15
CA GLY A 122 -18.40 17.17 35.38
C GLY A 122 -19.60 16.89 36.27
N ALA A 123 -19.33 16.42 37.48
CA ALA A 123 -20.27 16.39 38.57
C ALA A 123 -20.71 17.84 38.86
N SER A 124 -21.53 18.39 37.98
CA SER A 124 -22.48 19.45 38.28
C SER A 124 -23.83 18.77 38.38
N SER A 125 -23.96 17.91 39.40
CA SER A 125 -25.22 17.77 40.12
C SER A 125 -25.49 19.09 40.84
N GLU A 126 -25.71 20.15 40.09
CA GLU A 126 -26.56 21.23 40.54
C GLU A 126 -27.92 20.89 39.92
N THR A 127 -28.65 20.06 40.64
CA THR A 127 -30.10 20.13 40.67
C THR A 127 -30.50 21.56 41.04
N GLU A 128 -30.47 22.47 40.07
CA GLU A 128 -31.28 23.67 40.11
C GLU A 128 -32.51 23.40 39.26
N SER A 129 -33.53 22.91 39.95
CA SER A 129 -34.92 23.00 39.55
C SER A 129 -35.27 24.46 39.25
N GLY A 130 -35.10 24.86 37.99
CA GLY A 130 -35.47 26.17 37.48
C GLY A 130 -35.28 26.20 35.97
N GLN A 131 -36.32 26.58 35.23
CA GLN A 131 -36.28 26.72 33.78
C GLN A 131 -35.12 27.63 33.35
N GLN A 132 -33.99 27.07 32.91
CA GLN A 132 -32.82 27.83 32.48
C GLN A 132 -32.95 28.20 31.00
N ALA A 133 -33.52 29.39 30.75
CA ALA A 133 -33.31 30.11 29.50
C ALA A 133 -31.80 30.38 29.33
N GLY A 134 -31.17 29.81 28.29
CA GLY A 134 -29.74 30.01 27.98
C GLY A 134 -28.86 28.76 27.99
N ALA A 135 -29.42 27.55 28.13
CA ALA A 135 -28.67 26.30 27.94
C ALA A 135 -28.24 26.16 26.46
N PRO A 136 -26.97 25.79 26.17
CA PRO A 136 -26.51 25.57 24.82
C PRO A 136 -27.32 24.51 24.09
N THR A 137 -27.70 24.78 22.84
CA THR A 137 -28.42 23.81 22.01
C THR A 137 -27.69 23.55 20.71
N MET A 138 -27.82 22.34 20.20
CA MET A 138 -27.26 21.91 18.93
C MET A 138 -28.37 21.44 18.00
N LEU A 139 -28.40 22.00 16.80
CA LEU A 139 -29.35 21.68 15.74
C LEU A 139 -28.62 21.04 14.56
N TRP A 140 -29.15 19.97 14.00
CA TRP A 140 -28.58 19.38 12.79
C TRP A 140 -29.63 18.65 11.95
N LYS A 141 -29.28 18.35 10.70
CA LYS A 141 -30.08 17.54 9.79
C LYS A 141 -29.52 16.13 9.69
N THR A 142 -30.41 15.14 9.62
CA THR A 142 -30.05 13.73 9.43
C THR A 142 -30.74 13.18 8.20
N SER A 143 -30.02 12.43 7.37
CA SER A 143 -30.52 11.82 6.16
C SER A 143 -30.74 10.32 6.37
N ARG A 144 -31.66 9.95 7.26
CA ARG A 144 -32.11 8.56 7.35
C ARG A 144 -33.23 8.35 6.32
N ASP A 145 -32.82 7.83 5.16
CA ASP A 145 -33.62 7.39 4.00
C ASP A 145 -34.02 8.45 2.96
N ALA A 146 -33.68 8.16 1.68
CA ALA A 146 -34.02 8.99 0.52
C ALA A 146 -35.54 9.16 0.27
N LEU A 147 -36.39 8.38 0.95
CA LEU A 147 -37.85 8.45 0.83
C LEU A 147 -38.51 9.42 1.83
N HIS A 148 -37.87 9.75 2.94
CA HIS A 148 -38.42 10.63 3.97
C HIS A 148 -37.41 11.75 4.21
N GLY A 149 -37.70 12.94 3.68
CA GLY A 149 -36.78 14.08 3.65
C GLY A 149 -36.04 14.38 4.97
N ALA A 150 -34.94 15.12 4.86
CA ALA A 150 -34.02 15.38 5.97
C ALA A 150 -34.74 15.82 7.26
N THR A 151 -34.59 15.04 8.32
CA THR A 151 -35.16 15.33 9.63
C THR A 151 -34.24 16.25 10.41
N THR A 152 -34.81 17.33 10.95
CA THR A 152 -34.08 18.26 11.82
C THR A 152 -34.16 17.77 13.26
N LYS A 153 -33.02 17.58 13.91
CA LYS A 153 -32.90 17.21 15.33
C LYS A 153 -32.34 18.39 16.12
N CYS A 154 -32.81 18.56 17.34
CA CYS A 154 -32.34 19.57 18.28
C CYS A 154 -32.08 18.90 19.63
N GLU A 155 -30.92 19.14 20.24
CA GLU A 155 -30.57 18.64 21.56
C GLU A 155 -29.96 19.73 22.43
N ILE A 156 -30.24 19.68 23.73
CA ILE A 156 -29.55 20.49 24.72
C ILE A 156 -28.20 19.83 25.00
N ILE A 157 -27.12 20.60 24.88
CA ILE A 157 -25.77 20.15 25.16
C ILE A 157 -25.16 20.95 26.31
N GLY A 158 -24.20 20.36 27.01
CA GLY A 158 -23.50 21.05 28.10
C GLY A 158 -22.72 22.29 27.61
N PHE A 159 -22.34 23.16 28.55
CA PHE A 159 -21.51 24.35 28.26
C PHE A 159 -20.17 24.04 27.60
N ASP A 160 -19.62 22.86 27.85
CA ASP A 160 -18.49 22.35 27.07
C ASP A 160 -19.02 21.58 25.85
N LEU A 161 -18.97 22.23 24.68
CA LEU A 161 -19.53 21.67 23.45
C LEU A 161 -18.83 20.39 23.03
N LEU A 162 -17.51 20.27 23.26
CA LEU A 162 -16.76 19.05 22.92
C LEU A 162 -17.27 17.87 23.74
N LYS A 163 -17.41 18.05 25.05
CA LYS A 163 -17.96 17.01 25.94
C LYS A 163 -19.43 16.72 25.62
N GLY A 164 -20.23 17.74 25.34
CA GLY A 164 -21.64 17.60 24.97
C GLY A 164 -21.82 16.76 23.70
N VAL A 165 -21.14 17.12 22.61
CA VAL A 165 -21.20 16.39 21.34
C VAL A 165 -20.64 14.97 21.50
N TYR A 166 -19.54 14.81 22.25
CA TYR A 166 -18.97 13.50 22.55
C TYR A 166 -19.97 12.59 23.28
N GLY A 167 -20.67 13.11 24.28
CA GLY A 167 -21.72 12.38 25.00
C GLY A 167 -22.86 11.92 24.08
N LEU A 168 -23.32 12.79 23.16
CA LEU A 168 -24.34 12.41 22.15
C LEU A 168 -23.85 11.27 21.25
N VAL A 169 -22.57 11.29 20.87
CA VAL A 169 -21.95 10.23 20.05
C VAL A 169 -21.81 8.92 20.84
N GLN A 170 -21.42 8.96 22.12
CA GLN A 170 -21.37 7.78 23.00
C GLN A 170 -22.74 7.11 23.13
N GLU A 171 -23.80 7.90 23.27
CA GLU A 171 -25.19 7.43 23.34
C GLU A 171 -25.73 6.97 21.98
N GLY A 172 -25.06 7.31 20.87
CA GLY A 172 -25.49 7.00 19.51
C GLY A 172 -26.65 7.87 19.03
N ARG A 173 -26.80 9.07 19.59
CA ARG A 173 -27.86 10.05 19.28
C ARG A 173 -27.46 11.04 18.20
N PHE A 174 -26.16 11.22 17.97
CA PHE A 174 -25.61 12.05 16.89
C PHE A 174 -25.16 11.17 15.72
N ASP A 175 -25.76 11.36 14.55
CA ASP A 175 -25.47 10.57 13.35
C ASP A 175 -24.15 10.99 12.70
N TYR A 176 -23.40 10.01 12.17
CA TYR A 176 -22.11 10.29 11.53
C TYR A 176 -22.23 11.24 10.33
N ASP A 177 -23.27 11.05 9.52
CA ASP A 177 -23.58 11.80 8.30
C ASP A 177 -24.36 13.11 8.57
N ALA A 178 -24.52 13.51 9.84
CA ALA A 178 -25.20 14.73 10.21
C ALA A 178 -24.65 15.96 9.43
N SER A 179 -25.55 16.73 8.82
CA SER A 179 -25.21 17.93 8.07
C SER A 179 -25.87 19.16 8.69
N ASN A 180 -25.45 20.36 8.25
CA ASN A 180 -26.04 21.64 8.69
C ASN A 180 -26.07 21.75 10.22
N VAL A 181 -24.92 21.47 10.86
CA VAL A 181 -24.79 21.51 12.31
C VAL A 181 -24.64 22.96 12.75
N HIS A 182 -25.56 23.42 13.59
CA HIS A 182 -25.57 24.77 14.17
C HIS A 182 -25.60 24.69 15.69
N TYR A 183 -24.85 25.59 16.34
CA TYR A 183 -24.81 25.74 17.78
C TYR A 183 -25.47 27.06 18.16
N SER A 184 -26.32 27.04 19.18
CA SER A 184 -26.79 28.25 19.85
C SER A 184 -26.17 28.26 21.25
N VAL A 185 -25.30 29.22 21.50
CA VAL A 185 -24.41 29.29 22.68
C VAL A 185 -24.26 30.72 23.19
N GLY A 186 -24.12 30.88 24.51
CA GLY A 186 -23.64 32.13 25.14
C GLY A 186 -22.14 32.10 25.48
N ASN A 187 -21.53 33.26 25.73
CA ASN A 187 -20.07 33.46 25.92
C ASN A 187 -19.37 32.48 26.89
N ARG A 188 -20.06 31.95 27.91
CA ARG A 188 -19.48 30.99 28.85
C ARG A 188 -19.08 29.66 28.20
N ALA A 189 -19.80 29.22 27.17
CA ALA A 189 -19.57 27.94 26.50
C ALA A 189 -18.26 27.90 25.69
N GLU A 190 -17.84 29.03 25.14
CA GLU A 190 -16.62 29.14 24.32
C GLU A 190 -15.36 28.88 25.15
N THR A 191 -15.30 29.44 26.37
CA THR A 191 -14.12 29.30 27.25
C THR A 191 -13.90 27.87 27.76
N ALA A 192 -14.99 27.15 28.10
CA ALA A 192 -14.90 25.76 28.55
C ALA A 192 -14.48 24.83 27.41
N THR A 193 -15.12 24.99 26.24
CA THR A 193 -14.82 24.24 25.02
C THR A 193 -13.35 24.43 24.60
N GLN A 194 -12.85 25.66 24.62
CA GLN A 194 -11.46 25.96 24.26
C GLN A 194 -10.46 25.28 25.20
N ARG A 195 -10.76 25.22 26.51
CA ARG A 195 -9.90 24.57 27.51
C ARG A 195 -9.81 23.06 27.27
N SER A 196 -10.95 22.42 27.03
CA SER A 196 -11.01 21.00 26.68
C SER A 196 -10.34 20.69 25.34
N PHE A 197 -10.47 21.59 24.36
CA PHE A 197 -9.77 21.47 23.08
C PHE A 197 -8.25 21.49 23.25
N MET A 198 -7.70 22.42 24.04
CA MET A 198 -6.25 22.50 24.28
C MET A 198 -5.75 21.26 25.03
N LYS A 199 -6.47 20.84 26.09
CA LYS A 199 -6.15 19.60 26.81
C LYS A 199 -6.10 18.39 25.88
N LEU A 200 -7.10 18.26 25.00
CA LEU A 200 -7.17 17.18 24.03
C LEU A 200 -6.02 17.26 23.01
N LYS A 201 -5.75 18.45 22.47
CA LYS A 201 -4.68 18.70 21.51
C LYS A 201 -3.32 18.30 22.08
N ASP A 202 -3.03 18.67 23.33
CA ASP A 202 -1.78 18.33 23.99
C ASP A 202 -1.66 16.82 24.24
N ALA A 203 -2.74 16.17 24.68
CA ALA A 203 -2.76 14.73 24.93
C ALA A 203 -2.49 13.91 23.65
N ILE A 204 -3.18 14.23 22.54
CA ILE A 204 -3.02 13.47 21.29
C ILE A 204 -1.68 13.73 20.58
N ARG A 205 -1.01 14.87 20.84
CA ARG A 205 0.25 15.23 20.16
C ARG A 205 1.31 14.16 20.35
N SER A 206 1.41 13.62 21.56
CA SER A 206 2.40 12.60 21.95
C SER A 206 2.22 11.27 21.20
N GLU A 207 1.00 10.95 20.77
CA GLU A 207 0.66 9.70 20.10
C GLU A 207 0.90 9.77 18.57
N LEU A 208 1.05 10.97 18.02
CA LEU A 208 1.08 11.22 16.56
C LEU A 208 2.48 11.35 15.96
N ASP A 209 3.53 10.96 16.70
CA ASP A 209 4.89 10.89 16.18
C ASP A 209 5.21 9.54 15.53
N CYS A 210 5.81 9.60 14.34
CA CYS A 210 6.27 8.43 13.61
C CYS A 210 7.47 7.81 14.34
N GLN A 211 7.40 6.50 14.61
CA GLN A 211 8.45 5.78 15.35
C GLN A 211 9.72 5.49 14.53
N VAL A 212 9.83 6.02 13.31
CA VAL A 212 11.03 5.90 12.46
C VAL A 212 11.79 7.22 12.40
N CYS A 213 11.08 8.33 12.13
CA CYS A 213 11.69 9.66 12.04
C CYS A 213 11.47 10.53 13.30
N TYR A 214 10.80 10.01 14.32
CA TYR A 214 10.54 10.66 15.63
C TYR A 214 9.93 12.05 15.51
N SER A 215 8.91 12.14 14.69
CA SER A 215 8.39 13.40 14.18
C SER A 215 6.93 13.23 13.78
N LEU A 216 6.18 14.33 13.73
CA LEU A 216 4.74 14.29 13.40
C LEU A 216 4.50 13.51 12.11
N ILE A 217 3.58 12.54 12.14
CA ILE A 217 3.34 11.66 10.98
C ILE A 217 2.92 12.50 9.76
N LEU A 218 3.62 12.32 8.64
CA LEU A 218 3.29 12.88 7.34
C LEU A 218 2.85 11.76 6.41
N ASP A 219 1.67 11.92 5.79
CA ASP A 219 1.06 10.92 4.91
C ASP A 219 0.96 9.53 5.59
N PRO A 220 0.05 9.39 6.57
CA PRO A 220 0.00 8.25 7.46
C PRO A 220 -0.33 6.96 6.70
N LEU A 221 0.56 5.98 6.79
CA LEU A 221 0.35 4.63 6.27
C LEU A 221 0.27 3.63 7.42
N THR A 222 -0.89 2.97 7.54
CA THR A 222 -1.13 1.94 8.56
C THR A 222 -0.83 0.57 7.98
N THR A 223 0.21 -0.06 8.49
CA THR A 223 0.65 -1.41 8.09
C THR A 223 -0.37 -2.50 8.45
N PRO A 224 -0.36 -3.70 7.83
CA PRO A 224 -1.28 -4.80 8.17
C PRO A 224 -1.21 -5.23 9.64
N CYS A 225 -0.03 -5.09 10.27
CA CYS A 225 0.12 -5.36 11.70
C CYS A 225 -0.55 -4.30 12.61
N GLY A 226 -0.95 -3.16 12.03
CA GLY A 226 -1.76 -2.11 12.65
C GLY A 226 -1.03 -0.85 13.09
N HIS A 227 0.30 -0.80 12.94
CA HIS A 227 1.10 0.38 13.27
C HIS A 227 1.12 1.38 12.12
N THR A 228 1.11 2.67 12.45
CA THR A 228 1.05 3.79 11.50
C THR A 228 2.35 4.58 11.50
N PHE A 229 2.86 4.90 10.32
CA PHE A 229 4.11 5.64 10.10
C PHE A 229 3.95 6.63 8.96
N CYS A 230 4.96 7.47 8.71
CA CYS A 230 5.04 8.21 7.45
C CYS A 230 5.23 7.23 6.28
N ARG A 231 4.58 7.48 5.15
CA ARG A 231 4.73 6.67 3.93
C ARG A 231 6.19 6.48 3.49
N ASP A 232 6.97 7.55 3.45
CA ASP A 232 8.36 7.48 3.03
C ASP A 232 9.23 6.71 4.03
N CYS A 233 8.92 6.81 5.34
CA CYS A 233 9.61 6.02 6.37
C CYS A 233 9.39 4.52 6.18
N VAL A 234 8.16 4.10 5.90
CA VAL A 234 7.87 2.67 5.63
C VAL A 234 8.55 2.22 4.35
N THR A 235 8.50 3.05 3.30
CA THR A 235 9.14 2.75 2.01
C THR A 235 10.64 2.51 2.21
N MET A 236 11.33 3.38 2.95
CA MET A 236 12.74 3.24 3.28
C MET A 236 13.05 2.00 4.12
N VAL A 237 12.23 1.68 5.13
CA VAL A 237 12.41 0.46 5.93
C VAL A 237 12.29 -0.79 5.05
N MET A 238 11.32 -0.80 4.14
CA MET A 238 11.06 -1.93 3.24
C MET A 238 12.15 -2.15 2.19
N ASP A 239 13.03 -1.18 1.93
CA ASP A 239 14.22 -1.40 1.09
C ASP A 239 15.29 -2.30 1.76
N HIS A 240 15.19 -2.51 3.08
CA HIS A 240 16.19 -3.26 3.85
C HIS A 240 15.61 -4.39 4.72
N SER A 241 14.35 -4.31 5.10
CA SER A 241 13.70 -5.27 6.01
C SER A 241 12.21 -5.38 5.71
N ASP A 242 11.67 -6.60 5.76
CA ASP A 242 10.23 -6.86 5.64
C ASP A 242 9.50 -6.81 7.00
N LEU A 243 10.18 -6.41 8.08
CA LEU A 243 9.65 -6.41 9.45
C LEU A 243 9.18 -5.03 9.92
N CYS A 244 8.09 -5.00 10.68
CA CYS A 244 7.58 -3.78 11.33
C CYS A 244 8.59 -3.24 12.36
N PRO A 245 8.96 -1.95 12.33
CA PRO A 245 9.87 -1.34 13.31
C PRO A 245 9.39 -1.43 14.77
N VAL A 246 8.07 -1.51 14.98
CA VAL A 246 7.48 -1.50 16.33
C VAL A 246 7.30 -2.93 16.86
N CYS A 247 6.62 -3.80 16.12
CA CYS A 247 6.25 -5.13 16.61
C CYS A 247 7.00 -6.30 15.97
N ARG A 248 7.91 -6.03 15.02
CA ARG A 248 8.73 -7.03 14.31
C ARG A 248 7.95 -8.12 13.57
N ARG A 249 6.63 -7.98 13.42
CA ARG A 249 5.84 -8.83 12.51
C ARG A 249 6.15 -8.47 11.07
N LYS A 250 6.13 -9.47 10.18
CA LYS A 250 6.25 -9.25 8.74
C LYS A 250 5.16 -8.31 8.26
N LEU A 251 5.55 -7.34 7.45
CA LEU A 251 4.63 -6.32 6.95
C LEU A 251 3.66 -6.89 5.91
N ASN A 252 3.98 -8.00 5.23
CA ASN A 252 3.13 -8.67 4.24
C ASN A 252 2.46 -7.72 3.22
N MET A 253 3.03 -6.53 3.02
CA MET A 253 2.58 -5.57 2.02
C MET A 253 3.30 -5.89 0.71
N SER A 254 2.63 -5.61 -0.41
CA SER A 254 3.34 -5.53 -1.70
C SER A 254 4.53 -4.58 -1.56
N ALA A 255 5.58 -4.76 -2.35
CA ALA A 255 6.77 -3.89 -2.38
C ALA A 255 6.47 -2.42 -2.77
N THR A 256 5.19 -2.03 -2.86
CA THR A 256 4.72 -0.70 -3.25
C THR A 256 3.98 0.06 -2.14
N PRO A 257 4.60 0.38 -0.98
CA PRO A 257 4.00 1.28 0.02
C PRO A 257 3.56 2.61 -0.58
N ARG A 258 4.16 3.06 -1.68
CA ARG A 258 3.77 4.28 -2.40
C ARG A 258 2.35 4.25 -2.97
N ARG A 259 1.80 3.07 -3.25
CA ARG A 259 0.47 2.90 -3.86
C ARG A 259 -0.64 2.59 -2.85
N GLU A 260 -0.28 2.23 -1.63
CA GLU A 260 -1.25 2.00 -0.55
C GLU A 260 -1.99 3.29 -0.18
N PRO A 261 -3.30 3.28 0.09
CA PRO A 261 -3.99 4.50 0.49
C PRO A 261 -3.57 4.94 1.90
N SER A 262 -3.54 6.26 2.10
CA SER A 262 -3.31 6.84 3.42
C SER A 262 -4.46 6.52 4.36
N ASN A 263 -4.16 6.43 5.66
CA ASN A 263 -5.19 6.36 6.68
C ASN A 263 -5.95 7.70 6.74
N LEU A 264 -7.19 7.70 6.26
CA LEU A 264 -7.98 8.92 6.10
C LEU A 264 -8.38 9.54 7.45
N ARG A 265 -8.60 8.70 8.47
CA ARG A 265 -8.96 9.16 9.83
C ARG A 265 -7.80 9.88 10.48
N ILE A 266 -6.63 9.24 10.51
CA ILE A 266 -5.41 9.85 11.05
C ILE A 266 -5.03 11.10 10.26
N SER A 267 -5.17 11.08 8.93
CA SER A 267 -4.95 12.26 8.08
C SER A 267 -5.87 13.42 8.44
N SER A 268 -7.15 13.13 8.73
CA SER A 268 -8.11 14.15 9.17
C SER A 268 -7.72 14.72 10.53
N ILE A 269 -7.39 13.88 11.51
CA ILE A 269 -6.98 14.30 12.86
C ILE A 269 -5.74 15.21 12.77
N LEU A 270 -4.71 14.77 12.06
CA LEU A 270 -3.49 15.54 11.86
C LEU A 270 -3.78 16.93 11.26
N LYS A 271 -4.61 16.99 10.21
CA LYS A 271 -4.99 18.26 9.56
C LYS A 271 -5.82 19.17 10.46
N THR A 272 -6.71 18.61 11.27
CA THR A 272 -7.59 19.37 12.17
C THR A 272 -6.81 19.97 13.34
N PHE A 273 -5.86 19.24 13.92
CA PHE A 273 -5.16 19.67 15.14
C PHE A 273 -3.80 20.34 14.90
N PHE A 274 -3.09 19.98 13.82
CA PHE A 274 -1.71 20.39 13.56
C PHE A 274 -1.44 20.84 12.09
N PRO A 275 -2.26 21.71 11.49
CA PRO A 275 -2.13 22.08 10.08
C PRO A 275 -0.80 22.78 9.75
N GLU A 276 -0.34 23.69 10.62
CA GLU A 276 0.90 24.45 10.44
C GLU A 276 2.13 23.55 10.51
N GLN A 277 2.20 22.65 11.51
CA GLN A 277 3.31 21.71 11.65
C GLN A 277 3.40 20.76 10.45
N LEU A 278 2.26 20.33 9.90
CA LEU A 278 2.23 19.52 8.68
C LEU A 278 2.71 20.30 7.46
N ALA A 279 2.36 21.59 7.34
CA ALA A 279 2.79 22.43 6.23
C ALA A 279 4.32 22.61 6.26
N MET A 280 4.88 23.00 7.41
CA MET A 280 6.33 23.12 7.60
C MET A 280 7.06 21.81 7.30
N ARG A 281 6.49 20.69 7.74
CA ARG A 281 7.07 19.37 7.49
C ARG A 281 7.08 18.99 6.01
N LYS A 282 6.02 19.35 5.26
CA LYS A 282 5.94 19.11 3.82
C LYS A 282 6.97 19.92 3.04
N GLU A 283 7.19 21.16 3.44
CA GLU A 283 8.22 22.02 2.84
C GLU A 283 9.60 21.41 3.02
N GLY A 284 9.97 20.99 4.24
CA GLY A 284 11.25 20.31 4.50
C GLY A 284 11.45 19.03 3.69
N THR A 285 10.40 18.22 3.48
CA THR A 285 10.50 17.02 2.62
C THR A 285 10.69 17.34 1.14
N ASN A 286 10.21 18.49 0.64
CA ASN A 286 10.43 18.86 -0.76
C ASN A 286 11.90 19.23 -1.01
N ASP A 287 12.55 19.85 -0.03
CA ASP A 287 13.98 20.18 -0.10
C ASP A 287 14.84 18.89 -0.07
N ASP A 288 14.48 17.92 0.78
CA ASP A 288 15.11 16.59 0.80
C ASP A 288 14.83 15.79 -0.49
N ALA A 289 13.65 15.94 -1.09
CA ALA A 289 13.29 15.28 -2.34
C ALA A 289 14.12 15.79 -3.54
N ALA A 290 14.50 17.07 -3.53
CA ALA A 290 15.44 17.63 -4.51
C ALA A 290 16.85 17.02 -4.37
N ALA A 291 17.28 16.68 -3.15
CA ALA A 291 18.52 15.94 -2.91
C ALA A 291 18.40 14.44 -3.26
N ALA A 292 17.21 13.85 -3.14
CA ALA A 292 16.92 12.47 -3.56
C ALA A 292 16.79 12.29 -5.08
N ASP A 293 16.68 13.37 -5.86
CA ASP A 293 16.75 13.32 -7.34
C ASP A 293 18.13 12.79 -7.81
N ASP A 294 19.19 13.02 -7.02
CA ASP A 294 20.52 12.47 -7.25
C ASP A 294 20.55 10.92 -7.09
N GLU A 295 19.71 10.36 -6.20
CA GLU A 295 19.50 8.91 -6.03
C GLU A 295 18.73 8.25 -7.19
N GLN A 296 18.05 9.03 -8.04
CA GLN A 296 17.42 8.54 -9.27
C GLN A 296 18.38 8.47 -10.45
N THR A 297 19.64 8.89 -10.26
CA THR A 297 20.70 8.71 -11.25
C THR A 297 21.53 7.47 -10.93
N LEU A 298 21.77 6.63 -11.94
CA LEU A 298 22.60 5.43 -11.78
C LEU A 298 23.67 5.37 -12.87
N PRO A 299 24.93 5.05 -12.52
CA PRO A 299 25.90 4.64 -13.51
C PRO A 299 25.45 3.32 -14.13
N LEU A 300 25.40 3.26 -15.46
CA LEU A 300 24.91 2.13 -16.23
C LEU A 300 26.06 1.30 -16.79
N PHE A 301 26.12 0.04 -16.39
CA PHE A 301 26.95 -0.99 -16.98
C PHE A 301 26.19 -1.66 -18.12
N VAL A 302 26.68 -1.52 -19.35
CA VAL A 302 26.02 -2.09 -20.54
C VAL A 302 26.68 -3.43 -20.84
N ASN A 303 25.99 -4.53 -20.57
CA ASN A 303 26.52 -5.88 -20.81
C ASN A 303 25.39 -6.90 -21.01
N SER A 304 25.37 -7.94 -20.18
CA SER A 304 24.40 -9.04 -20.19
C SER A 304 23.19 -8.71 -19.33
N LEU A 305 22.15 -9.53 -19.48
CA LEU A 305 20.96 -9.45 -18.67
C LEU A 305 21.26 -9.87 -17.21
N SER A 306 20.64 -9.19 -16.25
CA SER A 306 20.68 -9.55 -14.83
C SER A 306 19.29 -9.38 -14.23
N PHE A 307 18.99 -10.14 -13.17
CA PHE A 307 17.65 -10.20 -12.58
C PHE A 307 17.66 -9.88 -11.09
N PRO A 308 16.55 -9.37 -10.54
CA PRO A 308 16.39 -9.18 -9.10
C PRO A 308 16.68 -10.47 -8.33
N THR A 309 17.21 -10.34 -7.11
CA THR A 309 17.61 -11.40 -6.18
C THR A 309 18.73 -12.31 -6.66
N MET A 310 19.15 -12.20 -7.92
CA MET A 310 20.11 -13.11 -8.54
C MET A 310 21.53 -12.56 -8.46
N PRO A 311 22.52 -13.41 -8.13
CA PRO A 311 23.92 -13.01 -8.14
C PRO A 311 24.42 -12.82 -9.57
N THR A 312 25.29 -11.84 -9.74
CA THR A 312 25.96 -11.47 -10.99
C THR A 312 27.46 -11.39 -10.74
N PHE A 313 28.22 -12.12 -11.55
CA PHE A 313 29.68 -12.20 -11.46
C PHE A 313 30.28 -11.43 -12.62
N LEU A 314 31.13 -10.43 -12.33
CA LEU A 314 31.70 -9.55 -13.34
C LEU A 314 33.21 -9.49 -13.22
N HIS A 315 33.87 -9.58 -14.37
CA HIS A 315 35.27 -9.23 -14.52
C HIS A 315 35.36 -7.94 -15.32
N VAL A 316 35.67 -6.84 -14.62
CA VAL A 316 35.72 -5.49 -15.20
C VAL A 316 37.14 -5.15 -15.60
N PHE A 317 37.37 -5.03 -16.90
CA PHE A 317 38.69 -4.70 -17.47
C PHE A 317 38.68 -3.44 -18.34
N GLU A 318 37.53 -3.02 -18.89
CA GLU A 318 37.42 -1.81 -19.71
C GLU A 318 37.71 -0.53 -18.90
N PRO A 319 38.56 0.40 -19.41
CA PRO A 319 38.93 1.64 -18.70
C PRO A 319 37.75 2.46 -18.18
N ARG A 320 36.70 2.66 -18.99
CA ARG A 320 35.49 3.40 -18.60
C ARG A 320 34.81 2.81 -17.37
N TYR A 321 34.67 1.48 -17.33
CA TYR A 321 33.99 0.79 -16.24
C TYR A 321 34.88 0.63 -15.00
N ARG A 322 36.22 0.64 -15.16
CA ARG A 322 37.15 0.70 -14.01
C ARG A 322 36.96 1.99 -13.22
N ILE A 323 36.81 3.13 -13.91
CA ILE A 323 36.53 4.43 -13.28
C ILE A 323 35.15 4.42 -12.64
N MET A 324 34.13 3.93 -13.37
CA MET A 324 32.77 3.78 -12.87
C MET A 324 32.74 2.98 -11.56
N MET A 325 33.38 1.82 -11.50
CA MET A 325 33.38 0.97 -10.30
C MET A 325 34.09 1.63 -9.12
N ARG A 326 35.20 2.33 -9.35
CA ARG A 326 35.86 3.10 -8.29
C ARG A 326 34.92 4.14 -7.67
N ARG A 327 34.12 4.84 -8.49
CA ARG A 327 33.12 5.82 -8.03
C ARG A 327 31.98 5.14 -7.29
N VAL A 328 31.44 4.04 -7.82
CA VAL A 328 30.39 3.25 -7.17
C VAL A 328 30.81 2.81 -5.76
N MET A 329 32.05 2.35 -5.59
CA MET A 329 32.58 1.92 -4.28
C MET A 329 32.77 3.06 -3.27
N GLN A 330 32.79 4.33 -3.72
CA GLN A 330 32.81 5.51 -2.86
C GLN A 330 31.40 5.94 -2.41
N THR A 331 30.35 5.46 -3.09
CA THR A 331 28.96 5.71 -2.68
C THR A 331 28.58 4.85 -1.48
N ARG A 332 27.67 5.34 -0.63
CA ARG A 332 27.14 4.58 0.52
C ARG A 332 26.40 3.31 0.09
N GLY A 333 25.66 3.39 -1.02
CA GLY A 333 24.82 2.28 -1.49
C GLY A 333 25.58 1.20 -2.26
N LYS A 334 26.75 1.52 -2.84
CA LYS A 334 27.51 0.64 -3.76
C LYS A 334 26.61 0.03 -4.85
N LYS A 335 25.68 0.83 -5.35
CA LYS A 335 24.69 0.45 -6.36
C LYS A 335 25.09 0.95 -7.74
N PHE A 336 24.77 0.17 -8.75
CA PHE A 336 24.87 0.57 -10.15
C PHE A 336 23.76 -0.10 -10.98
N GLY A 337 23.42 0.46 -12.13
CA GLY A 337 22.45 -0.13 -13.04
C GLY A 337 23.12 -1.09 -14.02
N MET A 338 22.61 -2.31 -14.17
CA MET A 338 22.97 -3.22 -15.25
C MET A 338 21.89 -3.20 -16.33
N VAL A 339 22.28 -2.96 -17.57
CA VAL A 339 21.39 -2.93 -18.74
C VAL A 339 21.96 -3.80 -19.87
N MET A 340 21.08 -4.51 -20.57
CA MET A 340 21.47 -5.36 -21.70
C MET A 340 21.87 -4.51 -22.91
N TYR A 341 22.88 -4.94 -23.67
CA TYR A 341 23.25 -4.27 -24.94
C TYR A 341 22.13 -4.37 -25.99
N ASN A 342 21.82 -3.25 -26.66
CA ASN A 342 20.79 -3.18 -27.70
C ASN A 342 21.34 -3.61 -29.07
N ARG A 343 21.57 -4.92 -29.24
CA ARG A 343 22.12 -5.50 -30.49
C ARG A 343 21.34 -5.11 -31.75
N GLY A 344 20.02 -4.96 -31.62
CA GLY A 344 19.13 -4.65 -32.75
C GLY A 344 19.00 -3.16 -33.05
N ASN A 345 19.69 -2.27 -32.30
CA ASN A 345 19.52 -0.82 -32.36
C ASN A 345 18.02 -0.41 -32.38
N ARG A 346 17.21 -1.12 -31.58
CA ARG A 346 15.75 -0.96 -31.57
C ARG A 346 15.42 0.38 -30.95
N ALA A 347 14.47 1.11 -31.53
CA ALA A 347 13.94 2.32 -30.92
C ALA A 347 13.05 1.94 -29.73
N GLN A 348 13.18 2.68 -28.62
CA GLN A 348 12.53 2.38 -27.35
C GLN A 348 11.60 3.51 -26.93
N PRO A 349 10.40 3.21 -26.39
CA PRO A 349 9.41 4.22 -26.06
C PRO A 349 9.95 5.28 -25.08
N GLY A 350 9.96 6.55 -25.52
CA GLY A 350 10.41 7.69 -24.72
C GLY A 350 11.94 7.87 -24.62
N LEU A 351 12.75 6.82 -24.82
CA LEU A 351 14.21 6.90 -24.79
C LEU A 351 14.85 7.05 -26.18
N GLY A 352 14.15 6.63 -27.24
CA GLY A 352 14.68 6.64 -28.60
C GLY A 352 15.65 5.48 -28.85
N ARG A 353 16.66 5.70 -29.71
CA ARG A 353 17.71 4.71 -29.97
C ARG A 353 18.88 4.92 -29.01
N SER A 354 19.33 3.83 -28.41
CA SER A 354 20.42 3.82 -27.42
C SER A 354 21.23 2.53 -27.56
N GLU A 355 22.49 2.55 -27.10
CA GLU A 355 23.38 1.37 -27.09
C GLU A 355 22.90 0.25 -26.17
N PHE A 356 22.00 0.57 -25.25
CA PHE A 356 21.47 -0.34 -24.24
C PHE A 356 19.94 -0.41 -24.30
N MET A 357 19.40 -1.50 -23.77
CA MET A 357 17.98 -1.74 -23.61
C MET A 357 17.44 -0.98 -22.39
N GLN A 358 16.22 -0.46 -22.50
CA GLN A 358 15.64 0.55 -21.61
C GLN A 358 15.38 0.03 -20.20
N TYR A 359 15.09 -1.25 -20.03
CA TYR A 359 14.85 -1.87 -18.73
C TYR A 359 16.13 -2.56 -18.23
N GLY A 360 16.41 -2.38 -16.94
CA GLY A 360 17.59 -2.93 -16.29
C GLY A 360 17.32 -3.34 -14.85
N THR A 361 18.37 -3.81 -14.19
CA THR A 361 18.35 -4.22 -12.79
C THR A 361 19.41 -3.46 -12.02
N VAL A 362 19.02 -2.85 -10.90
CA VAL A 362 19.95 -2.24 -9.94
C VAL A 362 20.71 -3.38 -9.27
N LEU A 363 22.03 -3.37 -9.37
CA LEU A 363 22.91 -4.32 -8.68
C LEU A 363 23.57 -3.64 -7.48
N MET A 364 23.64 -4.35 -6.36
CA MET A 364 24.42 -3.96 -5.19
C MET A 364 25.69 -4.79 -5.13
N VAL A 365 26.85 -4.15 -4.96
CA VAL A 365 28.13 -4.85 -4.87
C VAL A 365 28.27 -5.53 -3.50
N ASP A 366 28.31 -6.86 -3.49
CA ASP A 366 28.51 -7.68 -2.30
C ASP A 366 30.01 -7.87 -2.02
N ARG A 367 30.78 -8.17 -3.07
CA ARG A 367 32.24 -8.36 -3.01
C ARG A 367 32.92 -7.63 -4.14
N TYR A 368 34.00 -6.91 -3.80
CA TYR A 368 34.83 -6.16 -4.74
C TYR A 368 36.30 -6.52 -4.52
N GLU A 369 36.97 -7.04 -5.55
CA GLU A 369 38.38 -7.41 -5.50
C GLU A 369 39.14 -6.71 -6.63
N LEU A 370 40.01 -5.77 -6.28
CA LEU A 370 40.84 -5.02 -7.22
C LEU A 370 42.16 -5.76 -7.48
N LEU A 371 42.45 -6.05 -8.74
CA LEU A 371 43.68 -6.70 -9.18
C LEU A 371 44.82 -5.67 -9.37
N PRO A 372 46.10 -6.09 -9.30
CA PRO A 372 47.25 -5.17 -9.41
C PRO A 372 47.34 -4.36 -10.71
N ASP A 373 46.79 -4.88 -11.82
CA ASP A 373 46.70 -4.18 -13.11
C ASP A 373 45.50 -3.20 -13.20
N GLY A 374 44.72 -3.12 -12.12
CA GLY A 374 43.55 -2.28 -11.95
C GLY A 374 42.28 -2.81 -12.60
N ARG A 375 42.25 -4.08 -13.03
CA ARG A 375 41.01 -4.83 -13.30
C ARG A 375 40.33 -5.17 -11.97
N SER A 376 39.04 -5.50 -11.98
CA SER A 376 38.34 -5.91 -10.76
C SER A 376 37.41 -7.10 -10.99
N LEU A 377 37.37 -7.99 -10.00
CA LEU A 377 36.37 -9.05 -9.88
C LEU A 377 35.26 -8.57 -8.94
N ILE A 378 34.02 -8.68 -9.38
CA ILE A 378 32.85 -8.16 -8.67
C ILE A 378 31.82 -9.27 -8.55
N ILE A 379 31.31 -9.46 -7.33
CA ILE A 379 30.10 -10.21 -7.06
C ILE A 379 29.05 -9.19 -6.61
N ALA A 380 27.94 -9.15 -7.32
CA ALA A 380 26.85 -8.22 -7.03
C ALA A 380 25.51 -8.94 -7.11
N THR A 381 24.54 -8.52 -6.30
CA THR A 381 23.21 -9.10 -6.26
C THR A 381 22.18 -8.12 -6.82
N GLY A 382 21.26 -8.61 -7.65
CA GLY A 382 20.14 -7.83 -8.16
C GLY A 382 19.19 -7.40 -7.04
N VAL A 383 18.85 -6.11 -7.00
CA VAL A 383 18.01 -5.53 -5.94
C VAL A 383 16.62 -5.21 -6.47
N SER A 384 16.54 -4.36 -7.50
CA SER A 384 15.27 -3.85 -8.02
C SER A 384 15.35 -3.61 -9.51
N ARG A 385 14.22 -3.61 -10.21
CA ARG A 385 14.15 -3.28 -11.63
C ARG A 385 14.01 -1.78 -11.82
N PHE A 386 14.48 -1.29 -12.95
CA PHE A 386 14.29 0.10 -13.34
C PHE A 386 14.09 0.24 -14.84
N LYS A 387 13.55 1.40 -15.22
CA LYS A 387 13.38 1.88 -16.58
C LYS A 387 14.21 3.14 -16.75
N VAL A 388 15.08 3.18 -17.75
CA VAL A 388 15.84 4.39 -18.10
C VAL A 388 14.90 5.39 -18.78
N ILE A 389 14.85 6.60 -18.23
CA ILE A 389 14.06 7.72 -18.75
C ILE A 389 14.92 8.57 -19.70
N SER A 390 16.13 8.89 -19.26
CA SER A 390 17.16 9.57 -20.05
C SER A 390 18.53 9.08 -19.63
N ALA A 391 19.52 9.22 -20.50
CA ALA A 391 20.91 8.92 -20.15
C ALA A 391 21.86 9.88 -20.86
N GLU A 392 22.98 10.13 -20.23
CA GLU A 392 24.08 10.92 -20.75
C GLU A 392 25.40 10.15 -20.62
N LEU A 393 26.40 10.54 -21.41
CA LEU A 393 27.72 9.91 -21.39
C LEU A 393 28.64 10.71 -20.48
N VAL A 394 29.15 10.07 -19.42
CA VAL A 394 30.08 10.65 -18.45
C VAL A 394 31.33 9.79 -18.41
N ASP A 395 32.48 10.38 -18.76
CA ASP A 395 33.79 9.67 -18.78
C ASP A 395 33.77 8.32 -19.51
N GLY A 396 32.99 8.25 -20.60
CA GLY A 396 32.89 7.09 -21.48
C GLY A 396 31.90 6.00 -21.06
N TYR A 397 31.20 6.14 -19.93
CA TYR A 397 30.09 5.27 -19.54
C TYR A 397 28.77 6.05 -19.40
N HIS A 398 27.64 5.36 -19.47
CA HIS A 398 26.32 6.01 -19.40
C HIS A 398 25.94 6.27 -17.93
N VAL A 399 25.40 7.45 -17.64
CA VAL A 399 24.70 7.77 -16.39
C VAL A 399 23.24 8.01 -16.75
N GLY A 400 22.35 7.19 -16.21
CA GLY A 400 20.93 7.22 -16.54
C GLY A 400 20.10 7.80 -15.41
N ARG A 401 19.15 8.68 -15.74
CA ARG A 401 18.00 8.95 -14.88
C ARG A 401 17.03 7.79 -15.00
N VAL A 402 16.73 7.14 -13.89
CA VAL A 402 15.97 5.90 -13.86
C VAL A 402 14.68 6.03 -13.05
N GLN A 403 13.67 5.29 -13.48
CA GLN A 403 12.43 5.11 -12.75
C GLN A 403 12.35 3.66 -12.26
N ARG A 404 12.14 3.46 -10.95
CA ARG A 404 11.98 2.12 -10.37
C ARG A 404 10.71 1.44 -10.94
N VAL A 405 10.84 0.17 -11.30
CA VAL A 405 9.75 -0.66 -11.83
C VAL A 405 9.29 -1.62 -10.75
N GLU A 406 8.10 -1.35 -10.25
CA GLU A 406 7.47 -2.13 -9.18
C GLU A 406 6.44 -3.11 -9.72
N ASP A 407 6.21 -4.18 -8.96
CA ASP A 407 5.09 -5.09 -9.22
C ASP A 407 3.75 -4.42 -8.95
N VAL A 408 2.70 -4.92 -9.63
CA VAL A 408 1.33 -4.47 -9.34
C VAL A 408 0.93 -4.89 -7.91
N PRO A 409 0.03 -4.14 -7.25
CA PRO A 409 -0.47 -4.53 -5.94
C PRO A 409 -1.10 -5.92 -5.96
N VAL A 410 -1.08 -6.61 -4.81
CA VAL A 410 -1.67 -7.96 -4.70
C VAL A 410 -3.15 -7.96 -5.07
N THR A 411 -3.90 -6.93 -4.68
CA THR A 411 -5.32 -6.78 -5.05
C THR A 411 -5.54 -6.74 -6.56
N GLU A 412 -4.60 -6.16 -7.30
CA GLU A 412 -4.63 -6.14 -8.76
C GLU A 412 -4.22 -7.49 -9.36
N GLU A 413 -3.26 -8.23 -8.77
CA GLU A 413 -2.96 -9.61 -9.18
C GLU A 413 -4.18 -10.52 -9.04
N GLU A 414 -4.87 -10.44 -7.90
CA GLU A 414 -6.09 -11.22 -7.64
C GLU A 414 -7.18 -10.91 -8.66
N ARG A 415 -7.34 -9.63 -9.00
CA ARG A 415 -8.28 -9.18 -10.03
C ARG A 415 -7.91 -9.76 -11.39
N LEU A 416 -6.64 -9.67 -11.79
CA LEU A 416 -6.14 -10.19 -13.07
C LEU A 416 -6.37 -11.70 -13.17
N GLU A 417 -6.06 -12.46 -12.12
CA GLU A 417 -6.31 -13.90 -12.09
C GLU A 417 -7.80 -14.23 -12.16
N SER A 418 -8.63 -13.52 -11.40
CA SER A 418 -10.08 -13.72 -11.38
C SER A 418 -10.69 -13.49 -12.77
N LEU A 419 -10.30 -12.40 -13.47
CA LEU A 419 -10.73 -12.18 -14.85
C LEU A 419 -10.26 -13.29 -15.80
N ALA A 420 -8.99 -13.68 -15.69
CA ALA A 420 -8.38 -14.68 -16.57
C ALA A 420 -9.02 -16.07 -16.41
N THR A 421 -9.30 -16.47 -15.18
CA THR A 421 -9.86 -17.80 -14.87
C THR A 421 -11.38 -17.86 -15.07
N SER A 422 -12.10 -16.75 -14.89
CA SER A 422 -13.56 -16.68 -15.09
C SER A 422 -13.98 -16.88 -16.54
N ALA A 423 -13.13 -16.51 -17.51
CA ALA A 423 -13.37 -16.74 -18.93
C ALA A 423 -13.57 -18.23 -19.30
N THR A 424 -13.15 -19.15 -18.42
CA THR A 424 -13.29 -20.61 -18.59
C THR A 424 -14.69 -21.13 -18.22
N LEU A 425 -15.49 -20.38 -17.45
CA LEU A 425 -16.83 -20.80 -17.01
C LEU A 425 -17.92 -20.61 -18.07
N GLU A 426 -17.67 -19.80 -19.11
CA GLU A 426 -18.63 -19.53 -20.18
C GLU A 426 -18.44 -20.40 -21.44
N LEU A 427 -17.34 -21.16 -21.52
CA LEU A 427 -17.07 -22.07 -22.63
C LEU A 427 -17.52 -23.49 -22.27
N PRO A 428 -18.37 -24.15 -23.10
CA PRO A 428 -18.75 -25.53 -22.84
C PRO A 428 -17.51 -26.42 -22.89
N SER A 429 -17.17 -27.06 -21.77
CA SER A 429 -16.12 -28.08 -21.72
C SER A 429 -16.38 -29.15 -22.77
N THR A 430 -15.54 -29.19 -23.80
CA THR A 430 -15.46 -30.28 -24.77
C THR A 430 -14.99 -31.54 -24.03
N PRO A 431 -15.79 -32.63 -24.00
CA PRO A 431 -15.37 -33.86 -23.34
C PRO A 431 -14.21 -34.48 -24.13
N GLY A 432 -12.99 -34.40 -23.60
CA GLY A 432 -11.81 -35.03 -24.20
C GLY A 432 -10.55 -34.17 -24.32
N GLU A 433 -10.59 -32.88 -23.96
CA GLU A 433 -9.37 -32.05 -23.99
C GLU A 433 -8.34 -32.54 -22.95
N SER A 434 -7.15 -32.88 -23.44
CA SER A 434 -6.01 -33.24 -22.60
C SER A 434 -5.61 -32.05 -21.74
N PRO A 435 -5.22 -32.23 -20.45
CA PRO A 435 -4.70 -31.15 -19.61
C PRO A 435 -3.55 -30.35 -20.26
N ALA A 436 -2.83 -30.95 -21.21
CA ALA A 436 -1.73 -30.33 -21.94
C ALA A 436 -2.17 -29.24 -22.94
N GLU A 437 -3.43 -29.24 -23.38
CA GLU A 437 -3.94 -28.35 -24.44
C GLU A 437 -4.60 -27.06 -23.92
N ARG A 438 -4.81 -26.95 -22.61
CA ARG A 438 -5.41 -25.74 -22.03
C ARG A 438 -4.56 -24.49 -22.31
N PRO A 439 -5.16 -23.37 -22.76
CA PRO A 439 -4.45 -22.09 -22.89
C PRO A 439 -3.82 -21.68 -21.56
N LEU A 440 -2.59 -21.19 -21.59
CA LEU A 440 -1.89 -20.77 -20.36
C LEU A 440 -2.59 -19.57 -19.73
N GLU A 441 -3.16 -18.71 -20.56
CA GLU A 441 -3.82 -17.47 -20.20
C GLU A 441 -5.02 -17.69 -19.27
N THR A 442 -5.68 -18.85 -19.35
CA THR A 442 -6.86 -19.18 -18.53
C THR A 442 -6.55 -20.05 -17.30
N MET A 443 -5.32 -20.57 -17.17
CA MET A 443 -4.93 -21.42 -16.04
C MET A 443 -4.80 -20.61 -14.74
N PRO A 444 -5.26 -21.08 -13.58
CA PRO A 444 -4.97 -20.43 -12.29
C PRO A 444 -3.47 -20.21 -12.07
N THR A 445 -3.11 -19.14 -11.36
CA THR A 445 -1.71 -18.73 -11.17
C THR A 445 -0.89 -19.82 -10.48
N GLN A 446 -1.48 -20.52 -9.52
CA GLN A 446 -0.85 -21.65 -8.85
C GLN A 446 -0.62 -22.84 -9.80
N GLN A 447 -1.55 -23.12 -10.73
CA GLN A 447 -1.37 -24.17 -11.72
C GLN A 447 -0.29 -23.83 -12.75
N LEU A 448 -0.15 -22.55 -13.12
CA LEU A 448 0.97 -22.09 -13.96
C LEU A 448 2.30 -22.34 -13.26
N PHE A 449 2.37 -22.10 -11.96
CA PHE A 449 3.58 -22.34 -11.19
C PHE A 449 3.90 -23.83 -11.06
N GLU A 450 2.91 -24.66 -10.71
CA GLU A 450 3.03 -26.12 -10.64
C GLU A 450 3.51 -26.74 -11.95
N LEU A 451 2.94 -26.32 -13.09
CA LEU A 451 3.37 -26.78 -14.43
C LEU A 451 4.89 -26.60 -14.63
N VAL A 452 5.42 -25.44 -14.20
CA VAL A 452 6.85 -25.15 -14.38
C VAL A 452 7.69 -25.90 -13.34
N LEU A 453 7.22 -26.05 -12.11
CA LEU A 453 7.91 -26.87 -11.10
C LEU A 453 8.01 -28.34 -11.50
N ASP A 454 6.95 -28.91 -12.07
CA ASP A 454 6.93 -30.28 -12.58
C ASP A 454 7.96 -30.46 -13.70
N PHE A 455 8.06 -29.48 -14.61
CA PHE A 455 9.12 -29.46 -15.62
C PHE A 455 10.51 -29.43 -14.98
N ILE A 456 10.76 -28.59 -13.96
CA ILE A 456 12.07 -28.58 -13.28
C ILE A 456 12.38 -29.93 -12.63
N ALA A 457 11.40 -30.56 -11.97
CA ALA A 457 11.57 -31.87 -11.39
C ALA A 457 11.96 -32.93 -12.44
N GLU A 458 11.27 -32.93 -13.59
CA GLU A 458 11.58 -33.80 -14.72
C GLU A 458 13.00 -33.56 -15.28
N GLN A 459 13.39 -32.29 -15.45
CA GLN A 459 14.72 -31.94 -15.96
C GLN A 459 15.84 -32.28 -14.96
N ARG A 460 15.59 -32.17 -13.64
CA ARG A 460 16.53 -32.64 -12.61
C ARG A 460 16.73 -34.15 -12.70
N GLN A 461 15.66 -34.92 -12.88
CA GLN A 461 15.75 -36.38 -13.06
C GLN A 461 16.56 -36.77 -14.31
N LYS A 462 16.45 -35.98 -15.39
CA LYS A 462 17.24 -36.15 -16.61
C LYS A 462 18.72 -35.74 -16.48
N GLY A 463 19.12 -35.12 -15.37
CA GLY A 463 20.51 -34.74 -15.12
C GLY A 463 21.04 -33.64 -16.06
N VAL A 464 20.19 -32.69 -16.46
CA VAL A 464 20.59 -31.62 -17.39
C VAL A 464 21.69 -30.72 -16.82
N ALA A 465 22.64 -30.31 -17.67
CA ALA A 465 23.83 -29.57 -17.24
C ALA A 465 23.53 -28.23 -16.53
N TRP A 466 22.46 -27.55 -16.91
CA TRP A 466 22.08 -26.26 -16.33
C TRP A 466 21.40 -26.36 -14.95
N LEU A 467 21.13 -27.58 -14.46
CA LEU A 467 20.71 -27.88 -13.09
C LEU A 467 21.80 -28.64 -12.30
N HIS A 468 23.03 -28.67 -12.82
CA HIS A 468 24.14 -29.32 -12.14
C HIS A 468 24.42 -28.66 -10.77
N PRO A 469 24.87 -29.40 -9.73
CA PRO A 469 25.11 -28.85 -8.39
C PRO A 469 25.98 -27.59 -8.34
N ARG A 470 26.94 -27.42 -9.27
CA ARG A 470 27.75 -26.19 -9.37
C ARG A 470 26.94 -24.94 -9.74
N VAL A 471 25.92 -25.09 -10.59
CA VAL A 471 25.01 -23.98 -10.94
C VAL A 471 24.14 -23.64 -9.73
N LEU A 472 23.61 -24.66 -9.05
CA LEU A 472 22.81 -24.48 -7.83
C LEU A 472 23.62 -23.91 -6.67
N LEU A 473 24.93 -24.19 -6.60
CA LEU A 473 25.83 -23.55 -5.63
C LEU A 473 25.93 -22.03 -5.86
N ALA A 474 25.86 -21.59 -7.12
CA ALA A 474 25.91 -20.17 -7.47
C ALA A 474 24.55 -19.47 -7.29
N TYR A 475 23.45 -20.09 -7.73
CA TYR A 475 22.13 -19.44 -7.80
C TYR A 475 21.12 -19.91 -6.73
N GLY A 476 21.48 -20.91 -5.93
CA GLY A 476 20.57 -21.57 -5.01
C GLY A 476 19.62 -22.56 -5.68
N ASP A 477 18.83 -23.24 -4.85
CA ASP A 477 17.73 -24.09 -5.30
C ASP A 477 16.54 -23.27 -5.83
N ALA A 478 15.62 -23.97 -6.50
CA ALA A 478 14.40 -23.38 -7.04
C ALA A 478 13.59 -22.70 -5.93
N PRO A 479 13.31 -21.38 -6.03
CA PRO A 479 12.50 -20.68 -5.04
C PRO A 479 11.07 -21.23 -4.97
N THR A 480 10.48 -21.24 -3.77
CA THR A 480 9.07 -21.60 -3.57
C THR A 480 8.11 -20.42 -3.75
N ASP A 481 8.64 -19.20 -3.82
CA ASP A 481 7.86 -17.98 -4.04
C ASP A 481 7.65 -17.76 -5.56
N PRO A 482 6.39 -17.76 -6.05
CA PRO A 482 6.08 -17.53 -7.45
C PRO A 482 6.54 -16.16 -7.99
N ALA A 483 6.71 -15.15 -7.13
CA ALA A 483 7.19 -13.83 -7.54
C ALA A 483 8.69 -13.80 -7.84
N VAL A 484 9.47 -14.64 -7.14
CA VAL A 484 10.93 -14.73 -7.23
C VAL A 484 11.37 -15.79 -8.24
N PHE A 485 10.64 -16.91 -8.32
CA PHE A 485 10.99 -18.06 -9.13
C PHE A 485 11.29 -17.75 -10.62
N PRO A 486 10.54 -16.89 -11.33
CA PRO A 486 10.85 -16.55 -12.72
C PRO A 486 12.26 -15.97 -12.93
N TRP A 487 12.78 -15.22 -11.95
CA TRP A 487 14.12 -14.64 -12.00
C TRP A 487 15.21 -15.71 -11.90
N TRP A 488 15.02 -16.64 -10.97
CA TRP A 488 15.89 -17.81 -10.82
C TRP A 488 15.89 -18.65 -12.09
N LEU A 489 14.71 -18.99 -12.60
CA LEU A 489 14.59 -19.80 -13.81
C LEU A 489 15.24 -19.13 -15.01
N ALA A 490 15.03 -17.82 -15.20
CA ALA A 490 15.68 -17.07 -16.27
C ALA A 490 17.21 -17.03 -16.12
N SER A 491 17.75 -17.15 -14.91
CA SER A 491 19.20 -17.14 -14.66
C SER A 491 19.84 -18.49 -14.97
N VAL A 492 19.16 -19.60 -14.67
CA VAL A 492 19.70 -20.95 -14.88
C VAL A 492 19.31 -21.56 -16.24
N TYR A 493 18.16 -21.22 -16.80
CA TYR A 493 17.65 -21.85 -18.02
C TYR A 493 18.33 -21.29 -19.28
N PRO A 494 18.88 -22.14 -20.18
CA PRO A 494 19.68 -21.68 -21.31
C PRO A 494 18.81 -21.21 -22.47
N LEU A 495 18.42 -19.93 -22.42
CA LEU A 495 17.72 -19.21 -23.49
C LEU A 495 18.53 -18.02 -23.99
N TRP A 496 18.23 -17.58 -25.20
CA TRP A 496 18.67 -16.27 -25.70
C TRP A 496 18.16 -15.16 -24.78
N GLU A 497 19.01 -14.16 -24.50
CA GLU A 497 18.69 -13.06 -23.58
C GLU A 497 17.46 -12.26 -24.03
N ASP A 498 17.24 -12.12 -25.34
CA ASP A 498 16.06 -11.45 -25.91
C ASP A 498 14.73 -12.07 -25.46
N GLU A 499 14.67 -13.40 -25.29
CA GLU A 499 13.47 -14.09 -24.80
C GLU A 499 13.21 -13.75 -23.32
N LYS A 500 14.30 -13.60 -22.55
CA LYS A 500 14.26 -13.36 -21.10
C LYS A 500 14.01 -11.88 -20.76
N TYR A 501 14.43 -10.96 -21.63
CA TYR A 501 14.38 -9.51 -21.40
C TYR A 501 12.97 -8.99 -21.04
N SER A 502 11.93 -9.57 -21.64
CA SER A 502 10.52 -9.21 -21.38
C SER A 502 10.10 -9.34 -19.91
N LEU A 503 10.77 -10.18 -19.12
CA LEU A 503 10.48 -10.31 -17.70
C LEU A 503 10.74 -9.00 -16.94
N LEU A 504 11.75 -8.21 -17.33
CA LEU A 504 12.11 -6.97 -16.61
C LEU A 504 11.00 -5.92 -16.67
N SER A 505 10.29 -5.80 -17.80
CA SER A 505 9.17 -4.87 -17.93
C SER A 505 7.85 -5.42 -17.40
N THR A 506 7.78 -6.72 -17.07
CA THR A 506 6.52 -7.38 -16.68
C THR A 506 6.25 -7.19 -15.19
N THR A 507 5.21 -6.42 -14.86
CA THR A 507 4.88 -6.04 -13.48
C THR A 507 3.94 -7.00 -12.77
N SER A 508 3.31 -7.94 -13.49
CA SER A 508 2.47 -8.97 -12.86
C SER A 508 3.25 -10.27 -12.63
N VAL A 509 3.13 -10.83 -11.43
CA VAL A 509 3.68 -12.15 -11.06
C VAL A 509 3.09 -13.23 -11.95
N ARG A 510 1.76 -13.22 -12.12
CA ARG A 510 1.07 -14.15 -13.02
C ARG A 510 1.60 -14.04 -14.45
N ALA A 511 1.72 -12.83 -15.00
CA ALA A 511 2.22 -12.64 -16.36
C ALA A 511 3.68 -13.12 -16.52
N ARG A 512 4.52 -12.99 -15.47
CA ARG A 512 5.87 -13.59 -15.47
C ARG A 512 5.82 -15.12 -15.48
N LEU A 513 4.90 -15.72 -14.72
CA LEU A 513 4.67 -17.16 -14.75
C LEU A 513 4.19 -17.64 -16.12
N GLU A 514 3.30 -16.91 -16.78
CA GLU A 514 2.86 -17.20 -18.15
C GLU A 514 4.04 -17.16 -19.15
N ILE A 515 4.98 -16.21 -18.99
CA ILE A 515 6.21 -16.15 -19.81
C ILE A 515 7.03 -17.42 -19.63
N VAL A 516 7.34 -17.82 -18.41
CA VAL A 516 8.19 -19.00 -18.16
C VAL A 516 7.46 -20.31 -18.49
N ALA A 517 6.14 -20.38 -18.27
CA ALA A 517 5.31 -21.51 -18.69
C ALA A 517 5.29 -21.69 -20.21
N ARG A 518 5.30 -20.59 -20.98
CA ARG A 518 5.48 -20.64 -22.44
C ARG A 518 6.84 -21.21 -22.82
N TRP A 519 7.91 -20.90 -22.08
CA TRP A 519 9.22 -21.51 -22.34
C TRP A 519 9.20 -23.03 -22.13
N VAL A 520 8.54 -23.49 -21.05
CA VAL A 520 8.36 -24.91 -20.75
C VAL A 520 7.56 -25.62 -21.84
N LYS A 521 6.40 -25.08 -22.23
CA LYS A 521 5.58 -25.66 -23.31
C LYS A 521 6.35 -25.76 -24.63
N LYS A 522 7.12 -24.72 -24.98
CA LYS A 522 7.96 -24.72 -26.19
C LYS A 522 9.12 -25.71 -26.12
N ALA A 523 9.67 -25.97 -24.93
CA ALA A 523 10.77 -26.92 -24.75
C ALA A 523 10.36 -28.37 -25.09
N GLY A 524 9.08 -28.70 -24.94
CA GLY A 524 8.51 -29.98 -25.38
C GLY A 524 8.34 -30.13 -26.89
N SER A 525 8.40 -29.03 -27.66
CA SER A 525 8.24 -29.04 -29.12
C SER A 525 9.59 -29.25 -29.83
N ARG A 526 9.69 -30.28 -30.69
CA ARG A 526 10.92 -30.72 -31.37
C ARG A 526 11.69 -29.62 -32.14
N GLU A 527 11.04 -28.55 -32.58
CA GLU A 527 11.63 -27.46 -33.36
C GLU A 527 12.46 -26.47 -32.53
N TRP A 528 12.18 -26.34 -31.24
CA TRP A 528 12.82 -25.34 -30.39
C TRP A 528 14.22 -25.76 -29.93
N LEU A 529 14.46 -27.06 -29.76
CA LEU A 529 15.78 -27.62 -29.43
C LEU A 529 16.86 -27.30 -30.49
N ALA A 530 16.47 -27.08 -31.74
CA ALA A 530 17.38 -26.76 -32.84
C ALA A 530 17.78 -25.27 -32.90
N ARG A 531 16.99 -24.36 -32.29
CA ARG A 531 17.20 -22.89 -32.35
C ARG A 531 17.74 -22.27 -31.06
N SER A 532 17.68 -22.99 -29.93
CA SER A 532 17.80 -22.40 -28.59
C SER A 532 19.12 -22.63 -27.85
N ARG A 533 20.17 -23.20 -28.50
CA ARG A 533 21.46 -23.45 -27.83
C ARG A 533 22.52 -22.39 -28.17
N PRO A 534 22.79 -21.40 -27.30
CA PRO A 534 24.11 -20.82 -27.22
C PRO A 534 25.07 -21.87 -26.62
N SER A 535 26.27 -22.03 -27.18
CA SER A 535 27.28 -22.93 -26.61
C SER A 535 27.73 -22.40 -25.25
N PHE A 536 27.70 -23.22 -24.20
CA PHE A 536 28.17 -22.90 -22.85
C PHE A 536 29.70 -22.68 -22.73
N SER A 537 30.40 -22.43 -23.85
CA SER A 537 31.87 -22.44 -23.92
C SER A 537 32.54 -21.07 -23.69
N SER A 538 31.83 -20.00 -23.34
CA SER A 538 32.44 -18.66 -23.27
C SER A 538 32.23 -17.88 -21.95
N ALA A 539 31.86 -18.53 -20.86
CA ALA A 539 31.67 -17.85 -19.57
C ALA A 539 32.05 -18.70 -18.35
N LEU A 540 33.26 -19.27 -18.38
CA LEU A 540 34.01 -19.68 -17.20
C LEU A 540 35.41 -19.07 -17.26
#